data_AF-A0A350RHC8-F1
#
_entry.id   AF-A0A350RHC8-F1
#
_cell.length_a   1.000
_cell.length_b   1.000
_cell.length_c   1.000
_cell.angle_alpha   90.00
_cell.angle_beta   90.00
_cell.angle_gamma   90.00
#
_symmetry.space_group_name_H-M   'P 1'
#
loop_
_entity.id
_entity.type
_entity.pdbx_description
1 polymer ?
#
loop_
_entity_poly.entity_id
_entity_poly.type
_entity_poly.pdbx_seq_one_letter_code
_entity_poly.pdbx_strand_id
1 'polypeptide(L)'
;MSILHQFRGSQGGFGLQSYNRARAAGLNPKQIAAAMGSSGMSLGYRARDAIIRDTASQAEGLKQQRNAAQSQAASLRSQYEGQIADYKKRLDDYSGRVSSLTNQYQSALKESQGYQAQATEWQGKYTKKTGEYEAAKQEADRYRNEAVGRQLSQIRSGGTTKGSQASVGGGIGDYRKGGQTFQSGSGDTALTRAAKAEGGLTDSVLNRKGPVVERLQTRASQTAPGGNSNQGLASGRTGTTNYYASRFR
;
A
#
# COMPACT_ATOMS: atom_id res chain seq x y z
N MET A 1 38.74 58.56 41.71
CA MET A 1 38.77 58.00 43.08
C MET A 1 38.30 56.54 43.03
N SER A 2 38.99 55.61 43.70
CA SER A 2 38.56 54.21 43.75
C SER A 2 37.22 54.04 44.48
N ILE A 3 36.33 53.20 43.95
CA ILE A 3 35.03 52.85 44.57
C ILE A 3 35.19 52.21 45.96
N LEU A 4 36.41 51.84 46.35
CA LEU A 4 36.68 51.23 47.65
C LEU A 4 36.91 52.23 48.79
N HIS A 5 37.12 53.52 48.49
CA HIS A 5 37.33 54.54 49.54
C HIS A 5 36.11 54.69 50.46
N GLN A 6 34.90 54.46 49.95
CA GLN A 6 33.67 54.47 50.74
C GLN A 6 33.56 53.31 51.74
N PHE A 7 34.38 52.26 51.59
CA PHE A 7 34.36 51.09 52.47
C PHE A 7 35.54 51.06 53.46
N ARG A 8 36.38 52.10 53.49
CA ARG A 8 37.59 52.19 54.32
C ARG A 8 37.33 51.89 55.80
N GLY A 9 38.28 51.25 56.47
CA GLY A 9 38.26 51.06 57.93
C GLY A 9 38.60 52.36 58.68
N SER A 10 38.33 52.37 59.99
CA SER A 10 38.64 53.51 60.88
C SER A 10 40.13 53.89 60.86
N GLN A 11 41.02 52.91 60.62
CA GLN A 11 42.47 53.06 60.56
C GLN A 11 43.02 53.32 59.15
N GLY A 12 42.18 53.68 58.17
CA GLY A 12 42.67 54.01 56.83
C GLY A 12 42.85 52.86 55.84
N GLY A 13 42.92 51.62 56.33
CA GLY A 13 43.12 50.42 55.51
C GLY A 13 41.82 49.73 55.06
N PHE A 14 41.96 48.79 54.12
CA PHE A 14 40.90 47.90 53.66
C PHE A 14 41.01 46.54 54.38
N GLY A 15 40.15 46.34 55.38
CA GLY A 15 40.11 45.13 56.21
C GLY A 15 38.95 44.20 55.88
N LEU A 16 38.79 43.11 56.64
CA LEU A 16 37.73 42.11 56.41
C LEU A 16 36.33 42.73 56.49
N GLN A 17 36.11 43.68 57.41
CA GLN A 17 34.84 44.39 57.51
C GLN A 17 34.59 45.28 56.28
N SER A 18 35.62 45.94 55.75
CA SER A 18 35.56 46.71 54.50
C SER A 18 35.19 45.81 53.32
N TYR A 19 35.80 44.63 53.24
CA TYR A 19 35.49 43.61 52.25
C TYR A 19 34.03 43.15 52.33
N ASN A 20 33.54 42.81 53.53
CA ASN A 20 32.15 42.38 53.73
C ASN A 20 31.15 43.47 53.35
N ARG A 21 31.44 44.75 53.67
CA ARG A 21 30.60 45.89 53.25
C ARG A 21 30.61 46.09 51.74
N ALA A 22 31.77 45.95 51.09
CA ALA A 22 31.87 46.02 49.64
C ALA A 22 31.08 44.89 48.97
N ARG A 23 31.12 43.66 49.51
CA ARG A 23 30.32 42.52 49.06
C ARG A 23 28.83 42.74 49.26
N ALA A 24 28.42 43.29 50.42
CA ALA A 24 27.03 43.65 50.70
C ALA A 24 26.49 44.75 49.77
N ALA A 25 27.37 45.66 49.32
CA ALA A 25 27.06 46.65 48.31
C ALA A 25 27.03 46.11 46.86
N GLY A 26 27.20 44.79 46.67
CA GLY A 26 27.09 44.13 45.36
C GLY A 26 28.39 44.03 44.57
N LEU A 27 29.53 44.48 45.11
CA LEU A 27 30.81 44.33 44.43
C LEU A 27 31.26 42.87 44.44
N ASN A 28 31.63 42.34 43.28
CA ASN A 28 32.19 41.00 43.20
C ASN A 28 33.68 41.00 43.64
N PRO A 29 34.23 39.88 44.12
CA PRO A 29 35.60 39.77 44.60
C PRO A 29 36.65 40.21 43.57
N LYS A 30 36.40 39.99 42.27
CA LYS A 30 37.28 40.39 41.18
C LYS A 30 37.32 41.92 41.01
N GLN A 31 36.17 42.59 41.12
CA GLN A 31 36.04 44.05 41.11
C GLN A 31 36.72 44.66 42.32
N ILE A 32 36.57 44.05 43.50
CA ILE A 32 37.26 44.48 44.72
C ILE A 32 38.77 44.33 44.56
N ALA A 33 39.25 43.19 44.06
CA ALA A 33 40.68 42.97 43.81
C ALA A 33 41.27 43.99 42.81
N ALA A 34 40.57 44.26 41.71
CA ALA A 34 40.99 45.23 40.71
C ALA A 34 41.00 46.67 41.24
N ALA A 35 39.96 47.05 42.01
CA ALA A 35 39.85 48.38 42.60
C ALA A 35 40.83 48.60 43.78
N MET A 36 41.31 47.52 44.42
CA MET A 36 42.36 47.60 45.43
C MET A 36 43.70 48.00 44.82
N GLY A 37 44.06 47.45 43.65
CA GLY A 37 45.32 47.75 42.96
C GLY A 37 45.51 49.22 42.58
N SER A 38 44.43 49.97 42.41
CA SER A 38 44.44 51.41 42.08
C SER A 38 44.07 52.33 43.25
N SER A 39 43.73 51.78 44.42
CA SER A 39 43.21 52.56 45.56
C SER A 39 44.29 53.21 46.44
N GLY A 40 45.54 52.75 46.36
CA GLY A 40 46.61 53.17 47.27
C GLY A 40 46.38 52.80 48.75
N MET A 41 45.35 52.01 49.08
CA MET A 41 45.02 51.60 50.45
C MET A 41 45.79 50.34 50.86
N SER A 42 46.18 50.25 52.14
CA SER A 42 46.77 49.03 52.69
C SER A 42 45.72 47.92 52.77
N LEU A 43 46.05 46.73 52.26
CA LEU A 43 45.19 45.55 52.28
C LEU A 43 45.50 44.70 53.52
N GLY A 44 44.53 44.52 54.40
CA GLY A 44 44.68 43.63 55.55
C GLY A 44 44.72 42.16 55.12
N TYR A 45 45.58 41.35 55.76
CA TYR A 45 45.77 39.92 55.43
C TYR A 45 44.45 39.12 55.38
N ARG A 46 43.55 39.31 56.35
CA ARG A 46 42.25 38.62 56.36
C ARG A 46 41.35 39.01 55.18
N ALA A 47 41.42 40.26 54.71
CA ALA A 47 40.68 40.70 53.53
C ALA A 47 41.29 40.11 52.26
N ARG A 48 42.63 40.04 52.19
CA ARG A 48 43.35 39.37 51.09
C ARG A 48 42.94 37.90 50.97
N ASP A 49 42.93 37.17 52.08
CA ASP A 49 42.55 35.75 52.08
C ASP A 49 41.09 35.55 51.67
N ALA A 50 40.19 36.42 52.11
CA ALA A 50 38.78 36.39 51.73
C ALA A 50 38.60 36.67 50.22
N ILE A 51 39.29 37.67 49.67
CA ILE A 51 39.31 37.96 48.22
C ILE A 51 39.80 36.73 47.45
N ILE A 52 40.93 36.14 47.84
CA ILE A 52 41.52 34.98 47.16
C ILE A 52 40.55 33.80 47.19
N ARG A 53 39.99 33.46 48.35
CA ARG A 53 39.04 32.35 48.50
C ARG A 53 37.79 32.54 47.65
N ASP A 54 37.18 33.72 47.68
CA ASP A 54 35.95 33.99 46.93
C ASP A 54 36.21 34.10 45.42
N THR A 55 37.37 34.61 44.99
CA THR A 55 37.74 34.58 43.57
C THR A 55 37.96 33.15 43.07
N ALA A 56 38.58 32.29 43.87
CA ALA A 56 38.78 30.88 43.54
C ALA A 56 37.45 30.12 43.45
N SER A 57 36.53 30.33 44.41
CA SER A 57 35.21 29.68 44.39
C SER A 57 34.35 30.12 43.19
N GLN A 58 34.40 31.41 42.82
CA GLN A 58 33.73 31.90 41.61
C GLN A 58 34.34 31.32 40.32
N ALA A 59 35.66 31.19 40.27
CA ALA A 59 36.32 30.58 39.12
C ALA A 59 35.89 29.12 38.93
N GLU A 60 35.80 28.34 40.01
CA GLU A 60 35.31 26.97 39.96
C GLU A 60 33.83 26.90 39.56
N GLY A 61 32.97 27.76 40.10
CA GLY A 61 31.56 27.83 39.70
C GLY A 61 31.38 28.14 38.20
N LEU A 62 32.16 29.08 37.65
CA LEU A 62 32.14 29.40 36.22
C LEU A 62 32.67 28.26 35.35
N LYS A 63 33.69 27.52 35.82
CA LYS A 63 34.17 26.31 35.11
C LYS A 63 33.09 25.23 35.07
N GLN A 64 32.41 24.98 36.19
CA GLN A 64 31.31 24.01 36.24
C GLN A 64 30.16 24.41 35.31
N GLN A 65 29.76 25.68 35.33
CA GLN A 65 28.72 26.19 34.44
C GLN A 65 29.10 26.03 32.97
N ARG A 66 30.37 26.32 32.62
CA ARG A 66 30.88 26.12 31.26
C ARG A 66 30.84 24.65 30.85
N ASN A 67 31.30 23.75 31.72
CA ASN A 67 31.30 22.31 31.43
C ASN A 67 29.87 21.76 31.26
N ALA A 68 28.93 22.23 32.09
CA ALA A 68 27.51 21.88 31.96
C ALA A 68 26.93 22.39 30.64
N ALA A 69 27.19 23.64 30.27
CA ALA A 69 26.74 24.21 29.00
C ALA A 69 27.33 23.48 27.79
N GLN A 70 28.61 23.11 27.84
CA GLN A 70 29.26 22.32 26.79
C GLN A 70 28.65 20.92 26.66
N SER A 71 28.36 20.26 27.78
CA SER A 71 27.74 18.94 27.80
C SER A 71 26.31 19.00 27.24
N GLN A 72 25.55 20.04 27.59
CA GLN A 72 24.22 20.26 27.05
C GLN A 72 24.26 20.52 25.53
N ALA A 73 25.18 21.35 25.07
CA ALA A 73 25.36 21.61 23.63
C ALA A 73 25.74 20.35 22.85
N ALA A 74 26.62 19.51 23.40
CA ALA A 74 26.99 18.23 22.80
C ALA A 74 25.79 17.27 22.72
N SER A 75 24.98 17.20 23.77
CA SER A 75 23.76 16.38 23.78
C SER A 75 22.75 16.85 22.73
N LEU A 76 22.47 18.16 22.66
CA LEU A 76 21.56 18.71 21.65
C LEU A 76 22.07 18.43 20.23
N ARG A 77 23.37 18.61 19.99
CA ARG A 77 23.97 18.32 18.69
C ARG A 77 23.77 16.86 18.30
N SER A 78 24.04 15.92 19.20
CA SER A 78 23.84 14.50 18.95
C SER A 78 22.37 14.15 18.66
N GLN A 79 21.43 14.77 19.39
CA GLN A 79 20.00 14.60 19.14
C GLN A 79 19.60 15.08 17.74
N TYR A 80 20.05 16.27 17.32
CA TYR A 80 19.76 16.79 15.99
C TYR A 80 20.42 15.96 14.88
N GLU A 81 21.65 15.50 15.07
CA GLU A 81 22.32 14.61 14.12
C GLU A 81 21.53 13.29 13.94
N GLY A 82 21.03 12.71 15.04
CA GLY A 82 20.15 11.53 14.99
C GLY A 82 18.83 11.80 14.25
N GLN A 83 18.15 12.90 14.57
CA GLN A 83 16.90 13.29 13.88
C GLN A 83 17.11 13.50 12.38
N ILE A 84 18.22 14.14 11.98
CA ILE A 84 18.56 14.36 10.57
C ILE A 84 18.79 13.03 9.86
N ALA A 85 19.50 12.09 10.50
CA ALA A 85 19.72 10.76 9.93
C ALA A 85 18.40 10.00 9.74
N ASP A 86 17.49 10.07 10.72
CA ASP A 86 16.17 9.44 10.63
C ASP A 86 15.33 10.06 9.51
N TYR A 87 15.33 11.38 9.36
CA TYR A 87 14.61 12.05 8.27
C TYR A 87 15.17 11.67 6.90
N LYS A 88 16.49 11.58 6.76
CA LYS A 88 17.12 11.09 5.51
C LYS A 88 16.66 9.69 5.16
N LYS A 89 16.71 8.77 6.12
CA LYS A 89 16.25 7.39 5.92
C LYS A 89 14.78 7.33 5.49
N ARG A 90 13.91 8.12 6.13
CA ARG A 90 12.50 8.21 5.75
C ARG A 90 12.31 8.74 4.33
N LEU A 91 13.08 9.75 3.93
CA LEU A 91 13.04 10.28 2.56
C LEU A 91 13.46 9.24 1.53
N ASP A 92 14.52 8.48 1.80
CA ASP A 92 14.98 7.40 0.92
C ASP A 92 13.92 6.30 0.81
N ASP A 93 13.30 5.89 1.93
CA ASP A 93 12.21 4.92 1.94
C ASP A 93 10.99 5.42 1.14
N TYR A 94 10.62 6.71 1.28
CA TYR A 94 9.53 7.31 0.51
C TYR A 94 9.85 7.36 -0.98
N SER A 95 11.07 7.75 -1.35
CA SER A 95 11.53 7.76 -2.74
C SER A 95 11.42 6.36 -3.35
N GLY A 96 11.91 5.32 -2.65
CA GLY A 96 11.80 3.94 -3.10
C GLY A 96 10.36 3.47 -3.27
N ARG A 97 9.46 3.83 -2.34
CA ARG A 97 8.02 3.53 -2.45
C ARG A 97 7.38 4.20 -3.66
N VAL A 98 7.70 5.47 -3.91
CA VAL A 98 7.18 6.21 -5.07
C VAL A 98 7.66 5.58 -6.37
N SER A 99 8.94 5.21 -6.47
CA SER A 99 9.46 4.50 -7.65
C SER A 99 8.76 3.15 -7.86
N SER A 100 8.56 2.38 -6.79
CA SER A 100 7.85 1.10 -6.86
C SER A 100 6.40 1.27 -7.34
N LEU A 101 5.65 2.21 -6.75
CA LEU A 101 4.27 2.51 -7.15
C LEU A 101 4.19 3.02 -8.60
N THR A 102 5.15 3.84 -9.02
CA THR A 102 5.21 4.32 -10.40
C THR A 102 5.40 3.17 -11.39
N ASN A 103 6.28 2.22 -11.07
CA ASN A 103 6.49 1.03 -11.90
C ASN A 103 5.25 0.13 -11.92
N GLN A 104 4.59 -0.08 -10.77
CA GLN A 104 3.34 -0.85 -10.69
C GLN A 104 2.24 -0.20 -11.55
N TYR A 105 2.10 1.12 -11.47
CA TYR A 105 1.14 1.87 -12.27
C TYR A 105 1.41 1.73 -13.77
N GLN A 106 2.66 1.87 -14.20
CA GLN A 106 3.03 1.70 -15.61
C GLN A 106 2.76 0.27 -16.10
N SER A 107 3.04 -0.75 -15.29
CA SER A 107 2.72 -2.14 -15.63
C SER A 107 1.21 -2.36 -15.75
N ALA A 108 0.43 -1.87 -14.79
CA ALA A 108 -1.03 -1.97 -14.83
C ALA A 108 -1.63 -1.25 -16.04
N LEU A 109 -1.08 -0.09 -16.41
CA LEU A 109 -1.51 0.64 -17.59
C LEU A 109 -1.27 -0.16 -18.88
N LYS A 110 -0.09 -0.78 -19.02
CA LYS A 110 0.21 -1.66 -20.16
C LYS A 110 -0.71 -2.87 -20.20
N GLU A 111 -0.98 -3.47 -19.06
CA GLU A 111 -1.89 -4.62 -18.95
C GLU A 111 -3.32 -4.23 -19.35
N SER A 112 -3.81 -3.08 -18.89
CA SER A 112 -5.11 -2.53 -19.29
C SER A 112 -5.21 -2.28 -20.80
N GLN A 113 -4.16 -1.76 -21.44
CA GLN A 113 -4.11 -1.59 -22.89
C GLN A 113 -4.13 -2.94 -23.61
N GLY A 114 -3.43 -3.94 -23.07
CA GLY A 114 -3.47 -5.32 -23.57
C GLY A 114 -4.86 -5.93 -23.52
N TYR A 115 -5.58 -5.78 -22.41
CA TYR A 115 -6.96 -6.26 -22.30
C TYR A 115 -7.91 -5.56 -23.26
N GLN A 116 -7.75 -4.26 -23.48
CA GLN A 116 -8.56 -3.53 -24.45
C GLN A 116 -8.32 -4.00 -25.89
N ALA A 117 -7.06 -4.28 -26.25
CA ALA A 117 -6.71 -4.83 -27.56
C ALA A 117 -7.32 -6.24 -27.74
N GLN A 118 -7.19 -7.11 -26.74
CA GLN A 118 -7.78 -8.45 -26.76
C GLN A 118 -9.31 -8.39 -26.88
N ALA A 119 -9.98 -7.50 -26.14
CA ALA A 119 -11.43 -7.33 -26.24
C ALA A 119 -11.86 -6.92 -27.66
N THR A 120 -11.12 -6.01 -28.29
CA THR A 120 -11.38 -5.56 -29.66
C THR A 120 -11.16 -6.71 -30.66
N GLU A 121 -10.10 -7.51 -30.48
CA GLU A 121 -9.83 -8.68 -31.31
C GLU A 121 -10.95 -9.72 -31.19
N TRP A 122 -11.39 -10.03 -29.96
CA TRP A 122 -12.49 -10.96 -29.71
C TRP A 122 -13.81 -10.48 -30.31
N GLN A 123 -14.11 -9.18 -30.22
CA GLN A 123 -15.27 -8.60 -30.85
C GLN A 123 -15.22 -8.75 -32.38
N GLY A 124 -14.04 -8.56 -32.99
CA GLY A 124 -13.83 -8.81 -34.42
C GLY A 124 -14.04 -10.28 -34.80
N LYS A 125 -13.43 -11.21 -34.05
CA LYS A 125 -13.60 -12.67 -34.25
C LYS A 125 -15.06 -13.10 -34.13
N TYR A 126 -15.76 -12.61 -33.11
CA TYR A 126 -17.18 -12.89 -32.88
C TYR A 126 -18.04 -12.39 -34.04
N THR A 127 -17.81 -11.16 -34.50
CA THR A 127 -18.55 -10.57 -35.62
C THR A 127 -18.35 -11.37 -36.91
N LYS A 128 -17.09 -11.75 -37.19
CA LYS A 128 -16.76 -12.61 -38.34
C LYS A 128 -17.46 -13.98 -38.26
N LYS A 129 -17.38 -14.64 -37.11
CA LYS A 129 -18.01 -15.96 -36.90
C LYS A 129 -19.53 -15.91 -37.00
N THR A 130 -20.14 -14.82 -36.53
CA THR A 130 -21.58 -14.60 -36.67
C THR A 130 -21.96 -14.46 -38.15
N GLY A 131 -21.20 -13.70 -38.94
CA GLY A 131 -21.42 -13.59 -40.39
C GLY A 131 -21.23 -14.91 -41.14
N GLU A 132 -20.19 -15.69 -40.82
CA GLU A 132 -19.98 -17.04 -41.37
C GLU A 132 -21.16 -17.98 -41.07
N TYR A 133 -21.66 -17.94 -39.83
CA TYR A 133 -22.82 -18.73 -39.41
C TYR A 133 -24.10 -18.34 -40.15
N GLU A 134 -24.37 -17.04 -40.31
CA GLU A 134 -25.54 -16.56 -41.04
C GLU A 134 -25.49 -16.96 -42.53
N ALA A 135 -24.32 -16.85 -43.17
CA ALA A 135 -24.14 -17.30 -44.55
C ALA A 135 -24.36 -18.81 -44.70
N ALA A 136 -23.77 -19.61 -43.82
CA ALA A 136 -23.94 -21.07 -43.81
C ALA A 136 -25.41 -21.47 -43.58
N LYS A 137 -26.12 -20.74 -42.71
CA LYS A 137 -27.55 -20.95 -42.45
C LYS A 137 -28.39 -20.64 -43.69
N GLN A 138 -28.14 -19.52 -44.37
CA GLN A 138 -28.84 -19.17 -45.60
C GLN A 138 -28.63 -20.22 -46.70
N GLU A 139 -27.40 -20.74 -46.82
CA GLU A 139 -27.08 -21.79 -47.77
C GLU A 139 -27.77 -23.12 -47.42
N ALA A 140 -27.79 -23.50 -46.14
CA ALA A 140 -28.55 -24.66 -45.69
C ALA A 140 -30.06 -24.52 -45.96
N ASP A 141 -30.64 -23.33 -45.77
CA ASP A 141 -32.04 -23.06 -46.07
C ASP A 141 -32.33 -23.13 -47.57
N ARG A 142 -31.40 -22.67 -48.43
CA ARG A 142 -31.50 -22.85 -49.90
C ARG A 142 -31.50 -24.31 -50.29
N TYR A 143 -30.54 -25.10 -49.80
CA TYR A 143 -30.48 -26.54 -50.07
C TYR A 143 -31.73 -27.27 -49.60
N ARG A 144 -32.28 -26.88 -48.44
CA ARG A 144 -33.54 -27.41 -47.92
C ARG A 144 -34.71 -27.11 -48.86
N ASN A 145 -34.82 -25.88 -49.33
CA ASN A 145 -35.89 -25.46 -50.25
C ASN A 145 -35.77 -26.15 -51.60
N GLU A 146 -34.56 -26.32 -52.14
CA GLU A 146 -34.32 -27.07 -53.38
C GLU A 146 -34.68 -28.55 -53.23
N ALA A 147 -34.31 -29.18 -52.10
CA ALA A 147 -34.67 -30.57 -51.81
C ALA A 147 -36.19 -30.74 -51.70
N VAL A 148 -36.89 -29.85 -50.98
CA VAL A 148 -38.35 -29.85 -50.88
C VAL A 148 -38.99 -29.61 -52.26
N GLY A 149 -38.45 -28.69 -53.06
CA GLY A 149 -38.92 -28.43 -54.41
C GLY A 149 -38.78 -29.65 -55.34
N ARG A 150 -37.68 -30.39 -55.25
CA ARG A 150 -37.48 -31.65 -55.99
C ARG A 150 -38.47 -32.73 -55.55
N GLN A 151 -38.70 -32.88 -54.24
CA GLN A 151 -39.70 -33.82 -53.71
C GLN A 151 -41.12 -33.48 -54.20
N LEU A 152 -41.51 -32.20 -54.16
CA LEU A 152 -42.81 -31.75 -54.66
C LEU A 152 -42.95 -31.90 -56.18
N SER A 153 -41.88 -31.65 -56.93
CA SER A 153 -41.84 -31.87 -58.38
C SER A 153 -42.02 -33.34 -58.73
N GLN A 154 -41.35 -34.26 -58.02
CA GLN A 154 -41.53 -35.70 -58.18
C GLN A 154 -42.94 -36.16 -57.83
N ILE A 155 -43.56 -35.58 -56.81
CA ILE A 155 -44.97 -35.87 -56.46
C ILE A 155 -45.92 -35.35 -57.56
N ARG A 156 -45.66 -34.17 -58.14
CA ARG A 156 -46.49 -33.62 -59.25
C ARG A 156 -46.29 -34.35 -60.57
N SER A 157 -45.06 -34.71 -60.93
CA SER A 157 -44.78 -35.46 -62.17
C SER A 157 -45.11 -36.94 -62.05
N GLY A 158 -45.07 -37.50 -60.83
CA GLY A 158 -45.61 -38.82 -60.50
C GLY A 158 -47.14 -38.85 -60.33
N GLY A 159 -47.79 -37.68 -60.26
CA GLY A 159 -49.24 -37.53 -60.08
C GLY A 159 -50.06 -37.57 -61.38
N THR A 160 -49.42 -37.63 -62.55
CA THR A 160 -50.09 -37.85 -63.84
C THR A 160 -49.67 -39.17 -64.47
N THR A 161 -49.90 -40.28 -63.76
CA THR A 161 -50.21 -41.55 -64.44
C THR A 161 -51.65 -41.90 -64.09
N LYS A 162 -52.57 -41.35 -64.90
CA LYS A 162 -53.90 -41.90 -65.09
C LYS A 162 -53.74 -43.39 -65.41
N GLY A 163 -54.32 -44.22 -64.56
CA GLY A 163 -54.77 -45.60 -64.79
C GLY A 163 -54.06 -46.39 -65.89
N SER A 164 -53.00 -47.09 -65.51
CA SER A 164 -52.63 -48.36 -66.13
C SER A 164 -52.30 -49.34 -65.02
N GLN A 165 -53.31 -50.13 -64.67
CA GLN A 165 -53.21 -51.30 -63.82
C GLN A 165 -52.28 -52.32 -64.50
N ALA A 166 -51.02 -52.44 -64.06
CA ALA A 166 -50.16 -53.56 -64.42
C ALA A 166 -49.09 -53.83 -63.36
N SER A 167 -49.28 -54.98 -62.70
CA SER A 167 -48.37 -55.71 -61.81
C SER A 167 -47.90 -55.04 -60.51
N VAL A 168 -48.55 -55.48 -59.43
CA VAL A 168 -47.98 -55.56 -58.08
C VAL A 168 -46.76 -56.49 -58.16
N GLY A 169 -45.58 -55.90 -58.41
CA GLY A 169 -44.28 -56.56 -58.41
C GLY A 169 -43.46 -56.04 -57.25
N GLY A 170 -43.07 -56.94 -56.35
CA GLY A 170 -42.46 -56.67 -55.06
C GLY A 170 -41.33 -55.64 -55.06
N GLY A 171 -41.45 -54.70 -54.13
CA GLY A 171 -40.43 -53.71 -53.82
C GLY A 171 -40.80 -52.96 -52.54
N ILE A 172 -41.26 -53.70 -51.53
CA ILE A 172 -41.35 -53.21 -50.15
C ILE A 172 -39.92 -52.84 -49.76
N GLY A 173 -39.61 -51.55 -49.86
CA GLY A 173 -38.44 -50.96 -49.24
C GLY A 173 -38.54 -51.22 -47.75
N ASP A 174 -37.71 -52.17 -47.32
CA ASP A 174 -37.65 -52.78 -46.02
C ASP A 174 -37.48 -51.72 -44.91
N TYR A 175 -38.57 -51.36 -44.22
CA TYR A 175 -38.57 -50.53 -43.02
C TYR A 175 -38.12 -51.31 -41.76
N ARG A 176 -37.45 -52.46 -41.91
CA ARG A 176 -36.93 -53.27 -40.81
C ARG A 176 -35.45 -53.64 -41.00
N LYS A 177 -34.58 -52.65 -40.94
CA LYS A 177 -33.21 -52.85 -40.44
C LYS A 177 -32.83 -51.76 -39.45
N GLY A 178 -33.31 -51.93 -38.22
CA GLY A 178 -32.63 -51.41 -37.04
C GLY A 178 -31.26 -52.09 -36.93
N GLY A 179 -30.20 -51.29 -36.77
CA GLY A 179 -28.85 -51.79 -36.62
C GLY A 179 -27.80 -51.01 -37.41
N GLN A 180 -27.80 -49.68 -37.31
CA GLN A 180 -26.52 -48.97 -37.40
C GLN A 180 -25.94 -48.92 -35.99
N THR A 181 -25.12 -49.92 -35.71
CA THR A 181 -24.08 -49.90 -34.69
C THR A 181 -23.38 -48.55 -34.72
N PHE A 182 -23.38 -47.83 -33.60
CA PHE A 182 -22.42 -46.77 -33.34
C PHE A 182 -21.02 -47.40 -33.39
N GLN A 183 -20.40 -47.34 -34.57
CA GLN A 183 -18.98 -47.60 -34.69
C GLN A 183 -18.29 -46.40 -34.09
N SER A 184 -17.95 -46.54 -32.81
CA SER A 184 -16.91 -45.79 -32.09
C SER A 184 -15.60 -45.91 -32.88
N GLY A 185 -15.49 -45.12 -33.94
CA GLY A 185 -14.34 -45.04 -34.82
C GLY A 185 -13.97 -43.57 -34.92
N SER A 186 -13.05 -43.17 -34.04
CA SER A 186 -12.19 -41.98 -34.08
C SER A 186 -12.20 -41.22 -35.42
N GLY A 187 -13.20 -40.38 -35.62
CA GLY A 187 -13.27 -39.45 -36.73
C GLY A 187 -13.27 -38.04 -36.17
N ASP A 188 -12.08 -37.47 -35.99
CA ASP A 188 -11.93 -36.04 -35.71
C ASP A 188 -12.58 -35.24 -36.84
N THR A 189 -13.84 -34.87 -36.65
CA THR A 189 -14.51 -33.89 -37.52
C THR A 189 -13.74 -32.57 -37.43
N ALA A 190 -13.73 -31.80 -38.52
CA ALA A 190 -13.08 -30.48 -38.54
C ALA A 190 -13.61 -29.57 -37.41
N LEU A 191 -14.87 -29.79 -36.99
CA LEU A 191 -15.49 -29.10 -35.87
C LEU A 191 -14.88 -29.51 -34.51
N THR A 192 -14.64 -30.81 -34.25
CA THR A 192 -13.98 -31.25 -33.02
C THR A 192 -12.50 -30.91 -33.02
N ARG A 193 -11.82 -30.92 -34.17
CA ARG A 193 -10.43 -30.46 -34.29
C ARG A 193 -10.29 -28.95 -34.06
N ALA A 194 -11.22 -28.14 -34.58
CA ALA A 194 -11.26 -26.70 -34.31
C ALA A 194 -11.57 -26.40 -32.83
N ALA A 195 -12.56 -27.09 -32.24
CA ALA A 195 -12.89 -26.96 -30.82
C ALA A 195 -11.77 -27.44 -29.88
N LYS A 196 -10.93 -28.39 -30.31
CA LYS A 196 -9.78 -28.89 -29.54
C LYS A 196 -8.54 -28.01 -29.72
N ALA A 197 -8.38 -27.37 -30.88
CA ALA A 197 -7.26 -26.48 -31.18
C ALA A 197 -7.44 -25.05 -30.65
N GLU A 198 -8.69 -24.57 -30.49
CA GLU A 198 -8.98 -23.22 -29.97
C GLU A 198 -9.10 -23.12 -28.44
N GLY A 199 -8.97 -24.23 -27.70
CA GLY A 199 -9.10 -24.26 -26.24
C GLY A 199 -9.98 -25.43 -25.82
N GLY A 200 -9.34 -26.57 -25.59
CA GLY A 200 -10.00 -27.87 -25.49
C GLY A 200 -11.15 -27.94 -24.50
N LEU A 201 -11.97 -28.99 -24.64
CA LEU A 201 -13.06 -29.40 -23.73
C LEU A 201 -12.68 -29.49 -22.23
N THR A 202 -11.41 -29.29 -21.88
CA THR A 202 -10.88 -29.21 -20.51
C THR A 202 -10.67 -27.77 -20.00
N ASP A 203 -10.71 -26.73 -20.84
CA ASP A 203 -10.70 -25.31 -20.44
C ASP A 203 -12.12 -24.84 -20.13
N SER A 204 -12.82 -25.65 -19.35
CA SER A 204 -14.00 -25.18 -18.64
C SER A 204 -13.53 -24.05 -17.74
N VAL A 205 -14.13 -22.87 -17.89
CA VAL A 205 -14.02 -21.72 -16.97
C VAL A 205 -14.40 -22.12 -15.53
N LEU A 206 -14.97 -23.32 -15.34
CA LEU A 206 -15.23 -23.99 -14.06
C LEU A 206 -14.00 -24.72 -13.44
N ASN A 207 -12.90 -24.89 -14.18
CA ASN A 207 -11.69 -25.59 -13.73
C ASN A 207 -10.47 -24.67 -13.56
N ARG A 208 -10.62 -23.36 -13.86
CA ARG A 208 -9.65 -22.37 -13.41
C ARG A 208 -9.84 -22.16 -11.92
N LYS A 209 -8.88 -22.64 -11.12
CA LYS A 209 -8.63 -22.20 -9.75
C LYS A 209 -8.24 -20.70 -9.76
N GLY A 210 -9.18 -19.83 -10.09
CA GLY A 210 -9.24 -18.46 -9.57
C GLY A 210 -9.85 -18.50 -8.17
N PRO A 211 -9.74 -17.43 -7.37
CA PRO A 211 -10.17 -17.44 -5.97
C PRO A 211 -11.65 -17.80 -5.89
N VAL A 212 -11.94 -19.05 -5.50
CA VAL A 212 -13.26 -19.45 -5.04
C VAL A 212 -13.50 -18.62 -3.80
N VAL A 213 -14.47 -17.71 -3.88
CA VAL A 213 -15.03 -17.09 -2.68
C VAL A 213 -15.63 -18.24 -1.88
N GLU A 214 -14.87 -18.76 -0.92
CA GLU A 214 -15.41 -19.60 0.13
C GLU A 214 -16.48 -18.75 0.82
N ARG A 215 -17.73 -19.11 0.58
CA ARG A 215 -18.81 -18.71 1.47
C ARG A 215 -18.39 -19.17 2.85
N LEU A 216 -18.12 -18.23 3.74
CA LEU A 216 -18.02 -18.44 5.17
C LEU A 216 -19.26 -19.21 5.60
N GLN A 217 -19.14 -20.54 5.64
CA GLN A 217 -20.00 -21.37 6.45
C GLN A 217 -19.80 -20.86 7.86
N THR A 218 -20.82 -20.20 8.38
CA THR A 218 -21.07 -20.03 9.79
C THR A 218 -21.06 -21.41 10.44
N ARG A 219 -19.87 -21.88 10.83
CA ARG A 219 -19.70 -23.03 11.72
C ARG A 219 -20.22 -22.60 13.08
N ALA A 220 -21.49 -22.91 13.30
CA ALA A 220 -22.02 -23.16 14.61
C ALA A 220 -21.20 -24.30 15.26
N SER A 221 -20.74 -24.01 16.48
CA SER A 221 -20.35 -24.91 17.56
C SER A 221 -19.52 -26.16 17.23
N GLN A 222 -18.26 -26.16 17.67
CA GLN A 222 -17.64 -27.33 18.30
C GLN A 222 -16.50 -26.87 19.22
N THR A 223 -16.88 -26.69 20.50
CA THR A 223 -16.12 -27.01 21.72
C THR A 223 -14.59 -26.99 21.68
N ALA A 224 -14.00 -25.98 22.31
CA ALA A 224 -12.66 -26.05 22.91
C ALA A 224 -12.81 -26.09 24.45
N PRO A 225 -12.16 -27.03 25.16
CA PRO A 225 -12.10 -27.01 26.61
C PRO A 225 -10.85 -26.26 27.09
N GLY A 226 -11.05 -25.33 28.02
CA GLY A 226 -10.00 -24.96 28.98
C GLY A 226 -9.59 -23.49 29.02
N GLY A 227 -10.06 -22.76 30.04
CA GLY A 227 -9.18 -21.92 30.84
C GLY A 227 -9.33 -20.40 30.74
N ASN A 228 -10.13 -19.86 31.67
CA ASN A 228 -9.98 -18.57 32.37
C ASN A 228 -10.23 -17.24 31.63
N SER A 229 -11.43 -16.72 31.92
CA SER A 229 -11.88 -15.34 31.83
C SER A 229 -11.34 -14.43 32.94
N ASN A 230 -10.86 -13.24 32.58
CA ASN A 230 -10.99 -11.98 33.34
C ASN A 230 -10.87 -10.83 32.32
N GLN A 231 -11.99 -10.30 31.81
CA GLN A 231 -12.67 -9.08 32.29
C GLN A 231 -11.80 -7.82 32.31
N GLY A 232 -12.12 -6.87 31.42
CA GLY A 232 -11.52 -5.54 31.38
C GLY A 232 -11.89 -4.70 30.14
N LEU A 233 -13.18 -4.60 29.80
CA LEU A 233 -13.71 -3.66 28.81
C LEU A 233 -14.26 -2.42 29.54
N ALA A 234 -13.65 -1.25 29.31
CA ALA A 234 -14.23 0.07 29.56
C ALA A 234 -13.66 1.02 28.50
N SER A 235 -14.42 1.32 27.44
CA SER A 235 -15.29 2.51 27.32
C SER A 235 -14.54 3.81 27.02
N GLY A 236 -14.61 4.28 25.77
CA GLY A 236 -14.02 5.57 25.36
C GLY A 236 -14.26 5.95 23.90
N ARG A 237 -15.52 6.17 23.53
CA ARG A 237 -16.05 6.88 22.34
C ARG A 237 -15.28 8.22 22.15
N THR A 238 -14.83 8.67 20.98
CA THR A 238 -15.63 9.31 19.91
C THR A 238 -14.65 9.91 18.89
N GLY A 239 -14.86 9.75 17.58
CA GLY A 239 -13.99 10.37 16.56
C GLY A 239 -14.32 9.95 15.14
N THR A 240 -15.48 10.40 14.65
CA THR A 240 -16.00 10.25 13.29
C THR A 240 -15.08 10.84 12.23
N THR A 241 -14.73 10.07 11.20
CA THR A 241 -14.40 10.63 9.87
C THR A 241 -14.74 9.64 8.76
N ASN A 242 -16.02 9.61 8.40
CA ASN A 242 -16.55 8.93 7.22
C ASN A 242 -16.21 9.73 5.96
N TYR A 243 -15.15 9.38 5.23
CA TYR A 243 -14.77 10.06 3.98
C TYR A 243 -15.26 9.37 2.69
N TYR A 244 -15.95 8.23 2.76
CA TYR A 244 -16.19 7.40 1.56
C TYR A 244 -17.66 7.05 1.23
N ALA A 245 -18.66 7.62 1.91
CA ALA A 245 -20.04 7.12 1.80
C ALA A 245 -21.05 7.93 0.96
N SER A 246 -20.66 8.93 0.15
CA SER A 246 -21.64 9.84 -0.49
C SER A 246 -21.56 9.99 -2.02
N ARG A 247 -21.14 8.97 -2.78
CA ARG A 247 -21.15 9.08 -4.27
C ARG A 247 -22.15 8.23 -5.02
N PHE A 248 -23.01 7.48 -4.34
CA PHE A 248 -24.12 6.78 -4.99
C PHE A 248 -25.35 6.73 -4.08
N ARG A 249 -26.13 7.81 -4.08
CA ARG A 249 -27.59 7.80 -3.97
C ARG A 249 -28.16 8.94 -4.77
#